data_AF-A0A6N3BZ81-F1
#
_entry.id   AF-A0A6N3BZ81-F1
#
_cell.length_a   1.000
_cell.length_b   1.000
_cell.length_c   1.000
_cell.angle_alpha   90.00
_cell.angle_beta   90.00
_cell.angle_gamma   90.00
#
_symmetry.space_group_name_H-M   'P 1'
#
loop_
_entity.id
_entity.type
_entity.pdbx_description
1 polymer ?
#
loop_
_entity_poly.entity_id
_entity_poly.type
_entity_poly.pdbx_seq_one_letter_code
_entity_poly.pdbx_strand_id
1 'polypeptide(L)'
;MPDTTSPTVEFISIAKEFRHEYVVEKSRFITTVYPCSTEEDAQSFIARINKEFWDARHNCTAFALGPKQEQQRSSDNGEPSGTAGKPMLEVLKKTGITNVAVVVTRYFGGIKLGASGLIRAYSHSVAETLRLAPKELHTTRTQLQAIIDYALYGTIERYLQDAQLHYEATFGEKIDLTILVPPIDIERIQKELQDMSHGAATCNVLDAIEVVLPLD
;
A
#
# COMPACT_ATOMS: atom_id res chain seq x y z
N MET A 1 6.46 -23.07 25.74
CA MET A 1 6.72 -22.29 24.52
C MET A 1 5.39 -22.10 23.82
N PRO A 2 4.72 -20.94 23.94
CA PRO A 2 3.59 -20.69 23.07
C PRO A 2 4.18 -20.36 21.69
N ASP A 3 4.06 -21.33 20.80
CA ASP A 3 4.24 -21.19 19.37
C ASP A 3 3.14 -20.22 18.90
N THR A 4 3.49 -18.92 18.81
CA THR A 4 2.54 -17.83 18.52
C THR A 4 3.05 -17.00 17.35
N THR A 5 3.50 -17.66 16.28
CA THR A 5 3.51 -17.01 14.97
C THR A 5 2.07 -16.93 14.47
N SER A 6 1.31 -15.97 15.02
CA SER A 6 0.17 -15.42 14.28
C SER A 6 0.67 -15.07 12.88
N PRO A 7 -0.05 -15.45 11.80
CA PRO A 7 0.42 -15.20 10.46
C PRO A 7 0.64 -13.69 10.28
N THR A 8 1.90 -13.30 10.03
CA THR A 8 2.25 -11.92 9.72
C THR A 8 1.51 -11.53 8.44
N VAL A 9 0.54 -10.64 8.57
CA VAL A 9 -0.11 -10.03 7.41
C VAL A 9 0.84 -8.94 6.93
N GLU A 10 1.40 -9.08 5.73
CA GLU A 10 2.23 -8.04 5.12
C GLU A 10 1.83 -7.86 3.65
N PHE A 11 1.35 -6.66 3.31
CA PHE A 11 1.03 -6.29 1.93
C PHE A 11 1.11 -4.78 1.72
N ILE A 12 1.24 -4.38 0.46
CA ILE A 12 1.24 -2.97 0.06
C ILE A 12 -0.11 -2.64 -0.57
N SER A 13 -0.67 -1.50 -0.17
CA SER A 13 -1.82 -0.88 -0.84
C SER A 13 -1.52 0.57 -1.21
N ILE A 14 -2.49 1.24 -1.83
CA ILE A 14 -2.44 2.69 -2.03
C ILE A 14 -3.07 3.37 -0.82
N ALA A 15 -2.52 4.50 -0.38
CA ALA A 15 -2.97 5.15 0.85
C ALA A 15 -4.31 5.90 0.71
N LYS A 16 -4.64 6.30 -0.52
CA LYS A 16 -5.87 7.05 -0.83
C LYS A 16 -6.19 6.98 -2.30
N GLU A 17 -7.41 7.39 -2.65
CA GLU A 17 -7.79 7.58 -4.05
C GLU A 17 -6.78 8.49 -4.76
N PHE A 18 -6.32 8.04 -5.93
CA PHE A 18 -5.39 8.78 -6.75
C PHE A 18 -5.77 8.67 -8.22
N ARG A 19 -5.56 9.75 -8.96
CA ARG A 19 -5.90 9.84 -10.37
C ARG A 19 -4.74 10.40 -11.18
N HIS A 20 -4.49 9.78 -12.33
CA HIS A 20 -3.50 10.24 -13.27
C HIS A 20 -4.01 10.09 -14.71
N GLU A 21 -3.61 11.02 -15.58
CA GLU A 21 -3.98 11.02 -16.99
C GLU A 21 -2.74 10.76 -17.85
N TYR A 22 -2.88 9.81 -18.77
CA TYR A 22 -1.90 9.47 -19.79
C TYR A 22 -2.52 9.66 -21.19
N VAL A 23 -1.79 10.33 -22.08
CA VAL A 23 -2.25 10.59 -23.45
C VAL A 23 -1.29 9.96 -24.45
N VAL A 24 -1.83 9.14 -25.36
CA VAL A 24 -1.06 8.47 -26.43
C VAL A 24 -1.90 8.38 -27.69
N GLU A 25 -1.31 8.74 -28.84
CA GLU A 25 -2.00 8.77 -30.14
C GLU A 25 -3.36 9.50 -30.04
N LYS A 26 -3.36 10.66 -29.37
CA LYS A 26 -4.52 11.50 -29.05
C LYS A 26 -5.60 10.86 -28.17
N SER A 27 -5.47 9.57 -27.84
CA SER A 27 -6.38 8.89 -26.92
C SER A 27 -5.99 9.23 -25.49
N ARG A 28 -6.96 9.64 -24.68
CA ARG A 28 -6.77 9.97 -23.26
C ARG A 28 -7.18 8.79 -22.41
N PHE A 29 -6.31 8.39 -21.48
CA PHE A 29 -6.52 7.34 -20.50
C PHE A 29 -6.45 7.98 -19.11
N ILE A 30 -7.57 8.05 -18.43
CA ILE A 30 -7.68 8.60 -17.08
C ILE A 30 -7.81 7.40 -16.15
N THR A 31 -6.75 7.10 -15.42
CA THR A 31 -6.74 6.01 -14.45
C THR A 31 -7.06 6.56 -13.07
N THR A 32 -8.10 6.02 -12.44
CA THR A 32 -8.40 6.26 -11.02
C THR A 32 -8.17 4.96 -10.28
N VAL A 33 -7.35 5.03 -9.23
CA VAL A 33 -7.10 3.92 -8.29
C VAL A 33 -7.72 4.27 -6.94
N TYR A 34 -8.29 3.29 -6.26
CA TYR A 34 -8.99 3.47 -4.97
C TYR A 34 -8.69 2.30 -4.02
N PRO A 35 -8.25 2.55 -2.77
CA PRO A 35 -8.05 1.50 -1.79
C PRO A 35 -9.40 0.92 -1.36
N CYS A 36 -9.53 -0.40 -1.40
CA CYS A 36 -10.76 -1.10 -1.01
C CYS A 36 -10.42 -2.51 -0.50
N SER A 37 -11.12 -2.98 0.54
CA SER A 37 -10.89 -4.30 1.14
C SER A 37 -11.97 -5.33 0.79
N THR A 38 -13.08 -4.92 0.19
CA THR A 38 -14.19 -5.81 -0.17
C THR A 38 -14.63 -5.62 -1.61
N GLU A 39 -15.29 -6.64 -2.17
CA GLU A 39 -15.84 -6.55 -3.52
C GLU A 39 -16.96 -5.50 -3.59
N GLU A 40 -17.78 -5.37 -2.55
CA GLU A 40 -18.86 -4.37 -2.50
C GLU A 40 -18.33 -2.94 -2.58
N ASP A 41 -17.22 -2.64 -1.89
CA ASP A 41 -16.58 -1.33 -1.93
C ASP A 41 -15.95 -1.07 -3.30
N ALA A 42 -15.27 -2.07 -3.88
CA ALA A 42 -14.77 -2.00 -5.26
C ALA A 42 -15.88 -1.73 -6.28
N GLN A 43 -17.03 -2.43 -6.17
CA GLN A 43 -18.18 -2.23 -7.06
C GLN A 43 -18.81 -0.84 -6.88
N SER A 44 -18.89 -0.35 -5.63
CA SER A 44 -19.40 1.00 -5.33
C SER A 44 -18.51 2.08 -5.93
N PHE A 45 -17.19 1.92 -5.82
CA PHE A 45 -16.20 2.76 -6.48
C PHE A 45 -16.37 2.75 -8.00
N ILE A 46 -16.44 1.57 -8.63
CA ILE A 46 -16.62 1.42 -10.08
C ILE A 46 -17.90 2.12 -10.53
N ALA A 47 -19.01 1.94 -9.81
CA ALA A 47 -20.28 2.58 -10.11
C ALA A 47 -20.20 4.12 -10.02
N ARG A 48 -19.45 4.65 -9.05
CA ARG A 48 -19.20 6.09 -8.93
C ARG A 48 -18.43 6.63 -10.13
N ILE A 49 -17.32 5.99 -10.51
CA ILE A 49 -16.51 6.43 -11.66
C ILE A 49 -17.29 6.32 -12.97
N ASN A 50 -18.13 5.30 -13.13
CA ASN A 50 -19.02 5.18 -14.28
C ASN A 50 -20.04 6.32 -14.38
N LYS A 51 -20.54 6.82 -13.25
CA LYS A 51 -21.45 7.99 -13.22
C LYS A 51 -20.69 9.29 -13.50
N GLU A 52 -19.47 9.42 -12.97
CA GLU A 52 -18.62 10.58 -13.18
C GLU A 52 -18.24 10.73 -14.66
N PHE A 53 -17.81 9.63 -15.30
CA PHE A 53 -17.43 9.58 -16.71
C PHE A 53 -18.48 8.83 -17.54
N TRP A 54 -19.74 9.26 -17.42
CA TRP A 54 -20.88 8.65 -18.12
C TRP A 54 -20.80 8.79 -19.64
N ASP A 55 -20.06 9.77 -20.14
CA ASP A 55 -19.88 10.07 -21.57
C ASP A 55 -18.67 9.33 -22.19
N ALA A 56 -17.85 8.67 -21.36
CA ALA A 56 -16.77 7.83 -21.84
C ALA A 56 -17.31 6.53 -22.44
N ARG A 57 -16.68 6.06 -23.52
CA ARG A 57 -17.09 4.81 -24.17
C ARG A 57 -16.66 3.57 -23.38
N HIS A 58 -15.54 3.66 -22.68
CA HIS A 58 -14.93 2.54 -21.99
C HIS A 58 -14.39 2.99 -20.64
N ASN A 59 -14.94 2.41 -19.59
CA ASN A 59 -14.43 2.46 -18.22
C ASN A 59 -13.99 1.03 -17.86
N CYS A 60 -12.81 0.64 -18.30
CA CYS A 60 -12.29 -0.71 -18.07
C CYS A 60 -11.85 -0.84 -16.61
N THR A 61 -12.01 -2.02 -16.02
CA THR A 61 -11.81 -2.20 -14.59
C THR A 61 -10.88 -3.36 -14.28
N ALA A 62 -10.19 -3.25 -13.14
CA ALA A 62 -9.49 -4.34 -12.49
C ALA A 62 -9.46 -4.12 -10.99
N PHE A 63 -9.55 -5.18 -10.20
CA PHE A 63 -9.26 -5.11 -8.77
C PHE A 63 -8.56 -6.38 -8.30
N ALA A 64 -7.77 -6.23 -7.23
CA ALA A 64 -7.15 -7.32 -6.52
C ALA A 64 -7.33 -7.07 -5.02
N LEU A 65 -7.91 -8.04 -4.31
CA LEU A 65 -8.26 -7.95 -2.90
C LEU A 65 -7.65 -9.11 -2.11
N GLY A 66 -7.40 -8.83 -0.85
CA GLY A 66 -6.80 -9.72 0.13
C GLY A 66 -5.27 -9.67 0.13
N PRO A 67 -4.61 -10.00 1.25
CA PRO A 67 -3.15 -9.86 1.39
C PRO A 67 -2.32 -10.56 0.31
N LYS A 68 -2.86 -11.64 -0.30
CA LYS A 68 -2.19 -12.41 -1.35
C LYS A 68 -2.85 -12.25 -2.72
N GLN A 69 -3.69 -11.22 -2.88
CA GLN A 69 -4.52 -11.01 -4.07
C GLN A 69 -5.40 -12.22 -4.40
N GLU A 70 -5.95 -12.90 -3.39
CA GLU A 70 -6.77 -14.11 -3.56
C GLU A 70 -8.06 -13.87 -4.35
N GLN A 71 -8.57 -12.64 -4.33
CA GLN A 71 -9.77 -12.25 -5.08
C GLN A 71 -9.40 -11.26 -6.16
N GLN A 72 -9.71 -11.59 -7.41
CA GLN A 72 -9.31 -10.80 -8.57
C GLN A 72 -10.41 -10.75 -9.59
N ARG A 73 -10.63 -9.57 -10.17
CA ARG A 73 -11.59 -9.39 -11.27
C ARG A 73 -11.10 -8.33 -12.23
N SER A 74 -11.51 -8.46 -13.48
CA SER A 74 -11.29 -7.42 -14.48
C SER A 74 -12.38 -7.42 -15.54
N SER A 75 -12.54 -6.28 -16.23
CA SER A 75 -13.50 -6.10 -17.31
C SER A 75 -12.92 -5.21 -18.40
N ASP A 76 -13.07 -5.64 -19.65
CA ASP A 76 -12.70 -4.84 -20.82
C ASP A 76 -13.74 -3.74 -21.14
N ASN A 77 -14.92 -3.75 -20.51
CA ASN A 77 -15.99 -2.76 -20.70
C ASN A 77 -16.21 -2.29 -22.16
N GLY A 78 -16.35 -3.26 -23.07
CA GLY A 78 -16.60 -3.01 -24.50
C GLY A 78 -15.35 -2.77 -25.36
N GLU A 79 -14.15 -2.70 -24.78
CA GLU A 79 -12.91 -2.84 -25.55
C GLU A 79 -12.80 -4.26 -26.15
N PRO A 80 -11.96 -4.47 -27.19
CA PRO A 80 -11.68 -5.80 -27.69
C PRO A 80 -11.22 -6.74 -26.57
N SER A 81 -11.74 -7.97 -26.58
CA SER A 81 -11.52 -8.93 -25.49
C SER A 81 -10.04 -9.15 -25.19
N GLY A 82 -9.68 -9.04 -23.91
CA GLY A 82 -8.34 -9.23 -23.40
C GLY A 82 -7.38 -8.07 -23.65
N THR A 83 -7.85 -6.92 -24.15
CA THR A 83 -6.99 -5.77 -24.47
C THR A 83 -6.94 -4.69 -23.41
N ALA A 84 -7.79 -4.75 -22.38
CA ALA A 84 -7.84 -3.73 -21.33
C ALA A 84 -7.81 -4.33 -19.91
N GLY A 85 -8.88 -4.98 -19.47
CA GLY A 85 -9.04 -5.44 -18.09
C GLY A 85 -7.96 -6.43 -17.67
N LYS A 86 -7.67 -7.43 -18.51
CA LYS A 86 -6.60 -8.40 -18.23
C LYS A 86 -5.21 -7.74 -18.14
N PRO A 87 -4.77 -6.91 -19.11
CA PRO A 87 -3.54 -6.11 -19.00
C PRO A 87 -3.43 -5.26 -17.74
N MET A 88 -4.54 -4.67 -17.26
CA MET A 88 -4.58 -3.90 -16.01
C MET A 88 -4.37 -4.81 -14.79
N LEU A 89 -5.05 -5.94 -14.72
CA LEU A 89 -4.93 -6.91 -13.63
C LEU A 89 -3.52 -7.51 -13.55
N GLU A 90 -2.88 -7.78 -14.69
CA GLU A 90 -1.50 -8.26 -14.73
C GLU A 90 -0.50 -7.25 -14.16
N VAL A 91 -0.78 -5.95 -14.21
CA VAL A 91 0.03 -4.94 -13.52
C VAL A 91 -0.12 -5.07 -12.01
N LEU A 92 -1.35 -5.18 -11.50
CA LEU A 92 -1.59 -5.39 -10.06
C LEU A 92 -0.82 -6.61 -9.55
N LYS A 93 -0.90 -7.74 -10.26
CA LYS A 93 -0.16 -8.96 -9.94
C LYS A 93 1.34 -8.75 -9.87
N LYS A 94 1.93 -8.12 -10.89
CA LYS A 94 3.38 -7.90 -10.97
C LYS A 94 3.89 -6.95 -9.89
N THR A 95 3.10 -5.94 -9.53
CA THR A 95 3.46 -4.99 -8.47
C THR A 95 3.27 -5.53 -7.06
N GLY A 96 2.46 -6.57 -6.89
CA GLY A 96 2.04 -7.07 -5.57
C GLY A 96 1.10 -6.12 -4.81
N ILE A 97 0.74 -4.97 -5.37
CA ILE A 97 -0.19 -4.03 -4.75
C ILE A 97 -1.58 -4.67 -4.72
N THR A 98 -2.20 -4.72 -3.55
CA THR A 98 -3.50 -5.34 -3.31
C THR A 98 -4.43 -4.43 -2.53
N ASN A 99 -5.64 -4.92 -2.24
CA ASN A 99 -6.72 -4.15 -1.65
C ASN A 99 -6.95 -2.85 -2.42
N VAL A 100 -7.03 -2.99 -3.75
CA VAL A 100 -7.12 -1.86 -4.66
C VAL A 100 -8.06 -2.17 -5.82
N ALA A 101 -8.91 -1.20 -6.15
CA ALA A 101 -9.69 -1.17 -7.36
C ALA A 101 -9.18 -0.09 -8.31
N VAL A 102 -9.26 -0.37 -9.61
CA VAL A 102 -8.77 0.49 -10.68
C VAL A 102 -9.84 0.61 -11.75
N VAL A 103 -10.10 1.84 -12.16
CA VAL A 103 -10.89 2.17 -13.35
C VAL A 103 -10.02 2.97 -14.30
N VAL A 104 -9.92 2.52 -15.55
CA VAL A 104 -9.30 3.29 -16.64
C VAL A 104 -10.40 3.76 -17.58
N THR A 105 -10.69 5.05 -17.50
CA THR A 105 -11.63 5.77 -18.37
C THR A 105 -10.89 6.16 -19.66
N ARG A 106 -11.41 5.75 -20.82
CA ARG A 106 -10.78 6.05 -22.12
C ARG A 106 -11.66 6.94 -22.99
N TYR A 107 -11.06 8.03 -23.49
CA TYR A 107 -11.60 8.83 -24.60
C TYR A 107 -10.78 8.58 -25.87
N PHE A 108 -11.46 8.16 -26.93
CA PHE A 108 -10.83 7.85 -28.22
C PHE A 108 -10.37 9.13 -28.94
N GLY A 109 -9.10 9.15 -29.37
CA GLY A 109 -8.46 10.31 -30.00
C GLY A 109 -8.56 10.41 -31.53
N GLY A 110 -9.31 9.52 -32.19
CA GLY A 110 -9.38 9.45 -33.65
C GLY A 110 -8.33 8.53 -34.30
N ILE A 111 -7.31 8.09 -33.56
CA ILE A 111 -6.26 7.18 -34.05
C ILE A 111 -6.40 5.81 -33.39
N LYS A 112 -6.54 4.76 -34.21
CA LYS A 112 -6.66 3.38 -33.71
C LYS A 112 -5.29 2.88 -33.23
N LEU A 113 -5.24 2.40 -31.98
CA LEU A 113 -4.04 1.82 -31.37
C LEU A 113 -3.76 0.37 -31.80
N GLY A 114 -4.78 -0.34 -32.30
CA GLY A 114 -4.72 -1.80 -32.49
C GLY A 114 -4.68 -2.56 -31.16
N ALA A 115 -4.82 -3.88 -31.20
CA ALA A 115 -4.90 -4.70 -29.98
C ALA A 115 -3.63 -4.60 -29.11
N SER A 116 -2.45 -4.69 -29.73
CA SER A 116 -1.17 -4.56 -29.02
C SER A 116 -0.93 -3.15 -28.46
N GLY A 117 -1.42 -2.12 -29.15
CA GLY A 117 -1.37 -0.74 -28.64
C GLY A 117 -2.28 -0.53 -27.44
N LEU A 118 -3.49 -1.10 -27.44
CA LEU A 118 -4.41 -1.06 -26.31
C LEU A 118 -3.82 -1.75 -25.08
N ILE A 119 -3.31 -2.97 -25.25
CA ILE A 119 -2.68 -3.73 -24.16
C ILE A 119 -1.57 -2.89 -23.51
N ARG A 120 -0.68 -2.29 -24.32
CA ARG A 120 0.40 -1.44 -23.80
C ARG A 120 -0.14 -0.18 -23.12
N ALA A 121 -1.14 0.48 -23.70
CA ALA A 121 -1.69 1.72 -23.14
C ALA A 121 -2.38 1.48 -21.78
N TYR A 122 -3.21 0.44 -21.66
CA TYR A 122 -3.87 0.10 -20.40
C TYR A 122 -2.87 -0.32 -19.32
N SER A 123 -1.91 -1.21 -19.64
CA SER A 123 -0.87 -1.59 -18.68
C SER A 123 -0.02 -0.39 -18.25
N HIS A 124 0.39 0.47 -19.19
CA HIS A 124 1.18 1.65 -18.87
C HIS A 124 0.42 2.63 -17.98
N SER A 125 -0.85 2.92 -18.30
CA SER A 125 -1.68 3.86 -17.55
C SER A 125 -1.83 3.42 -16.08
N VAL A 126 -2.07 2.11 -15.83
CA VAL A 126 -2.15 1.58 -14.46
C VAL A 126 -0.79 1.59 -13.77
N ALA A 127 0.27 1.13 -14.44
CA ALA A 127 1.61 1.08 -13.84
C ALA A 127 2.11 2.47 -13.42
N GLU A 128 1.94 3.47 -14.29
CA GLU A 128 2.35 4.84 -14.00
C GLU A 128 1.52 5.46 -12.88
N THR A 129 0.20 5.22 -12.87
CA THR A 129 -0.68 5.71 -11.80
C THR A 129 -0.31 5.10 -10.46
N LEU A 130 -0.06 3.78 -10.40
CA LEU A 130 0.38 3.12 -9.18
C LEU A 130 1.76 3.60 -8.74
N ARG A 131 2.68 3.87 -9.67
CA ARG A 131 4.00 4.44 -9.35
C ARG A 131 3.85 5.79 -8.63
N LEU A 132 2.99 6.67 -9.14
CA LEU A 132 2.76 8.02 -8.63
C LEU A 132 1.85 8.08 -7.38
N ALA A 133 0.96 7.10 -7.20
CA ALA A 133 0.04 7.08 -6.07
C ALA A 133 0.80 6.90 -4.74
N PRO A 134 0.47 7.65 -3.67
CA PRO A 134 0.97 7.38 -2.33
C PRO A 134 0.62 5.96 -1.89
N LYS A 135 1.58 5.26 -1.28
CA LYS A 135 1.43 3.85 -0.86
C LYS A 135 1.54 3.73 0.64
N GLU A 136 1.04 2.62 1.13
CA GLU A 136 1.14 2.25 2.54
C GLU A 136 1.40 0.76 2.67
N LEU A 137 2.18 0.42 3.69
CA LEU A 137 2.47 -0.93 4.13
C LEU A 137 1.51 -1.30 5.25
N HIS A 138 0.71 -2.33 5.01
CA HIS A 138 -0.06 -3.01 6.04
C HIS A 138 0.81 -4.14 6.56
N THR A 139 1.23 -4.07 7.82
CA THR A 139 2.13 -5.06 8.41
C THR A 139 1.82 -5.29 9.88
N THR A 140 2.27 -6.42 10.42
CA THR A 140 2.25 -6.68 11.86
C THR A 140 3.52 -6.13 12.52
N ARG A 141 3.37 -5.40 13.62
CA ARG A 141 4.47 -4.90 14.44
C ARG A 141 4.25 -5.27 15.90
N THR A 142 5.31 -5.71 16.56
CA THR A 142 5.35 -5.87 18.01
C THR A 142 5.71 -4.53 18.63
N GLN A 143 4.90 -4.09 19.59
CA GLN A 143 5.19 -2.86 20.32
C GLN A 143 6.28 -3.12 21.36
N LEU A 144 7.35 -2.34 21.31
CA LEU A 144 8.40 -2.30 22.32
C LEU A 144 8.30 -0.98 23.07
N GLN A 145 7.90 -1.04 24.33
CA GLN A 145 7.89 0.12 25.22
C GLN A 145 9.26 0.27 25.88
N ALA A 146 9.86 1.46 25.82
CA ALA A 146 11.13 1.76 26.48
C ALA A 146 11.03 3.05 27.31
N ILE A 147 11.25 2.94 28.62
CA ILE A 147 11.31 4.09 29.53
C ILE A 147 12.78 4.45 29.78
N ILE A 148 13.15 5.69 29.42
CA ILE A 148 14.54 6.15 29.43
C ILE A 148 14.68 7.53 30.06
N ASP A 149 15.88 7.83 30.56
CA ASP A 149 16.23 9.18 30.99
C ASP A 149 16.54 10.08 29.79
N TYR A 150 16.32 11.39 29.94
CA TYR A 150 16.56 12.39 28.88
C TYR A 150 17.98 12.35 28.29
N ALA A 151 18.98 11.98 29.09
CA ALA A 151 20.37 11.88 28.65
C ALA A 151 20.58 10.79 27.57
N LEU A 152 19.71 9.79 27.48
CA LEU A 152 19.79 8.69 26.53
C LEU A 152 19.00 8.95 25.24
N TYR A 153 18.07 9.90 25.26
CA TYR A 153 17.11 10.09 24.17
C TYR A 153 17.78 10.34 22.83
N GLY A 154 18.75 11.26 22.74
CA GLY A 154 19.39 11.58 21.47
C GLY A 154 20.12 10.39 20.83
N THR A 155 20.74 9.51 21.64
CA THR A 155 21.41 8.31 21.15
C THR A 155 20.40 7.27 20.68
N ILE A 156 19.34 7.04 21.45
CA ILE A 156 18.30 6.06 21.12
C ILE A 156 17.48 6.53 19.91
N GLU A 157 17.07 7.78 19.86
CA GLU A 157 16.34 8.38 18.74
C GLU A 157 17.11 8.22 17.43
N ARG A 158 18.41 8.56 17.43
CA ARG A 158 19.24 8.38 16.24
C ARG A 158 19.29 6.92 15.80
N TYR A 159 19.45 5.98 16.74
CA TYR A 159 19.44 4.56 16.42
C TYR A 159 18.10 4.12 15.81
N LEU A 160 16.97 4.57 16.35
CA LEU A 160 15.64 4.25 15.80
C LEU A 160 15.46 4.79 14.38
N GLN A 161 15.96 6.00 14.11
CA GLN A 161 15.97 6.60 12.77
C GLN A 161 16.88 5.83 11.81
N ASP A 162 18.09 5.49 12.22
CA ASP A 162 19.05 4.70 11.44
C ASP A 162 18.48 3.31 11.10
N ALA A 163 17.72 2.72 12.02
CA ALA A 163 17.00 1.45 11.85
C ALA A 163 15.66 1.59 11.11
N GLN A 164 15.25 2.82 10.74
CA GLN A 164 13.97 3.14 10.09
C GLN A 164 12.74 2.59 10.85
N LEU A 165 12.81 2.57 12.18
CA LEU A 165 11.72 2.14 13.04
C LEU A 165 10.77 3.30 13.28
N HIS A 166 9.46 3.03 13.18
CA HIS A 166 8.45 3.99 13.61
C HIS A 166 8.38 4.00 15.14
N TYR A 167 8.35 5.18 15.74
CA TYR A 167 8.25 5.34 17.19
C TYR A 167 7.46 6.61 17.55
N GLU A 168 6.85 6.57 18.73
CA GLU A 168 6.26 7.73 19.39
C GLU A 168 6.97 7.97 20.72
N ALA A 169 7.12 9.23 21.11
CA ALA A 169 7.77 9.63 22.35
C ALA A 169 6.83 10.51 23.20
N THR A 170 6.62 10.11 24.45
CA THR A 170 5.91 10.93 25.45
C THR A 170 6.90 11.44 26.48
N PHE A 171 6.93 12.77 26.66
CA PHE A 171 7.89 13.45 27.54
C PHE A 171 7.25 13.77 28.90
N GLY A 172 7.68 13.07 29.94
CA GLY A 172 7.28 13.31 31.34
C GLY A 172 8.50 13.47 32.25
N GLU A 173 8.46 12.88 33.44
CA GLU A 173 9.62 12.78 34.33
C GLU A 173 10.76 11.98 33.67
N LYS A 174 10.39 10.91 32.98
CA LYS A 174 11.20 10.16 32.03
C LYS A 174 10.55 10.23 30.64
N ILE A 175 11.26 9.75 29.63
CA ILE A 175 10.73 9.63 28.27
C ILE A 175 10.21 8.21 28.10
N ASP A 176 8.96 8.09 27.67
CA ASP A 176 8.32 6.83 27.31
C ASP A 176 8.27 6.72 25.79
N LEU A 177 8.97 5.71 25.25
CA LEU A 177 9.03 5.40 23.83
C LEU A 177 8.17 4.19 23.52
N THR A 178 7.25 4.33 22.57
CA THR A 178 6.54 3.21 21.95
C THR A 178 7.12 2.98 20.57
N ILE A 179 7.79 1.86 20.37
CA ILE A 179 8.51 1.54 19.13
C ILE A 179 7.80 0.39 18.42
N LEU A 180 7.51 0.56 17.13
CA LEU A 180 6.91 -0.48 16.29
C LEU A 180 8.01 -1.33 15.64
N VAL A 181 8.21 -2.54 16.17
CA VAL A 181 9.31 -3.42 15.76
C VAL A 181 8.77 -4.59 14.93
N PRO A 182 9.42 -4.98 13.81
CA PRO A 182 9.11 -6.26 13.17
C PRO A 182 9.19 -7.41 14.18
N PRO A 183 8.21 -8.33 14.24
CA PRO A 183 8.20 -9.39 15.25
C PRO A 183 9.49 -10.24 15.29
N ILE A 184 10.13 -10.43 14.13
CA ILE A 184 11.39 -11.19 14.00
C ILE A 184 12.61 -10.45 14.58
N ASP A 185 12.53 -9.14 14.73
CA ASP A 185 13.62 -8.29 15.20
C ASP A 185 13.51 -7.93 16.68
N ILE A 186 12.40 -8.28 17.36
CA ILE A 186 12.08 -7.79 18.70
C ILE A 186 13.19 -8.06 19.73
N GLU A 187 13.71 -9.29 19.78
CA GLU A 187 14.75 -9.68 20.73
C GLU A 187 16.06 -8.92 20.48
N ARG A 188 16.41 -8.75 19.20
CA ARG A 188 17.61 -8.04 18.77
C ARG A 188 17.52 -6.57 19.14
N ILE A 189 16.43 -5.89 18.77
CA ILE A 189 16.23 -4.45 19.06
C ILE A 189 16.17 -4.21 20.57
N GLN A 190 15.46 -5.05 21.34
CA GLN A 190 15.40 -4.93 22.79
C GLN A 190 16.80 -5.01 23.42
N LYS A 191 17.63 -5.95 22.98
CA LYS A 191 19.00 -6.09 23.46
C LYS A 191 19.85 -4.87 23.10
N GLU A 192 19.76 -4.37 21.88
CA GLU A 192 20.50 -3.18 21.43
C GLU A 192 20.14 -1.93 22.27
N LEU A 193 18.86 -1.74 22.62
CA LEU A 193 18.43 -0.67 23.54
C LEU A 193 18.97 -0.84 24.97
N GLN A 194 18.99 -2.07 25.49
CA GLN A 194 19.57 -2.36 26.80
C GLN A 194 21.08 -2.10 26.83
N ASP A 195 21.80 -2.52 25.80
CA ASP A 195 23.24 -2.34 25.69
C ASP A 195 23.62 -0.86 25.59
N MET A 196 22.92 -0.07 24.75
CA MET A 196 23.15 1.37 24.61
C MET A 196 22.81 2.18 25.87
N SER A 197 21.86 1.69 26.66
CA SER A 197 21.49 2.33 27.94
C SER A 197 22.32 1.83 29.12
N HIS A 198 23.26 0.91 28.92
CA HIS A 198 23.97 0.19 29.99
C HIS A 198 23.00 -0.42 31.02
N GLY A 199 21.84 -0.89 30.55
CA GLY A 199 20.77 -1.45 31.38
C GLY A 199 19.87 -0.42 32.08
N ALA A 200 20.05 0.87 31.85
CA ALA A 200 19.22 1.92 32.47
C ALA A 200 17.81 2.03 31.85
N ALA A 201 17.64 1.57 30.60
CA ALA A 201 16.33 1.55 29.95
C ALA A 201 15.48 0.39 30.46
N THR A 202 14.26 0.68 30.90
CA THR A 202 13.25 -0.37 31.17
C THR A 202 12.54 -0.68 29.86
N CYS A 203 12.67 -1.92 29.36
CA CYS A 203 12.09 -2.33 28.08
C CYS A 203 11.03 -3.42 28.28
N ASN A 204 9.80 -3.17 27.84
CA ASN A 204 8.68 -4.10 27.91
C ASN A 204 8.17 -4.43 26.49
N VAL A 205 8.12 -5.72 26.16
CA VAL A 205 7.50 -6.20 24.92
C VAL A 205 6.00 -6.31 25.16
N LEU A 206 5.22 -5.63 24.32
CA LEU A 206 3.76 -5.63 24.34
C LEU A 206 3.22 -6.47 23.16
N ASP A 207 1.90 -6.49 23.00
CA ASP A 207 1.24 -7.28 21.96
C ASP A 207 1.62 -6.83 20.54
N ALA A 208 1.60 -7.80 19.63
CA ALA A 208 1.68 -7.55 18.21
C ALA A 208 0.36 -6.97 17.70
N ILE A 209 0.45 -5.88 16.94
CA ILE A 209 -0.69 -5.18 16.35
C ILE A 209 -0.52 -5.05 14.84
N GLU A 210 -1.64 -5.04 14.12
CA GLU A 210 -1.66 -4.62 12.71
C GLU A 210 -1.54 -3.10 12.66
N VAL A 211 -0.62 -2.61 11.82
CA VAL A 211 -0.37 -1.19 11.61
C VAL A 211 -0.31 -0.87 10.13
N VAL A 212 -0.63 0.39 9.83
CA VAL A 212 -0.50 0.97 8.50
C VAL A 212 0.62 2.00 8.55
N LEU A 213 1.68 1.77 7.78
CA LEU A 213 2.84 2.63 7.72
C LEU A 213 2.93 3.29 6.34
N PRO A 214 3.18 4.60 6.24
CA PRO A 214 3.40 5.24 4.94
C PRO A 214 4.63 4.64 4.24
N LEU A 215 4.56 4.54 2.91
CA LEU A 215 5.70 4.21 2.06
C LEU A 215 6.06 5.44 1.23
N ASP A 216 7.28 5.93 1.43
CA ASP A 216 7.88 7.05 0.67
C ASP A 216 8.26 6.65 -0.76
#